data_AF-A0A0P9LT93-F1
#
_entry.id   AF-A0A0P9LT93-F1
#
_cell.length_a   1.000
_cell.length_b   1.000
_cell.length_c   1.000
_cell.angle_alpha   90.00
_cell.angle_beta   90.00
_cell.angle_gamma   90.00
#
_symmetry.space_group_name_H-M   'P 1'
#
loop_
_entity.id
_entity.type
_entity.pdbx_description
1 polymer ?
#
loop_
_entity_poly.entity_id
_entity_poly.type
_entity_poly.pdbx_seq_one_letter_code
_entity_poly.pdbx_strand_id
1 'polypeptide(L)'
;MSVSLAMSERSVLFITVDSCRYDSFSQARTPTFDSLGHTRAAGTHGTYTLPAHMSFFMGYLPSVITPPFNDFYSPEVRQLWRLASGRRRDPMTIGVSIDGESVPKSYAKRGFRVIGAGGVRWFRHPALAKHFDTFHFYGKNDFVSVFTEREAYEFPLNHIDELVDEIGSDPFFLFINCPETHVPYDCGVAPLPESAKETIKKHKNLWGLKKAFSHEVDVDTAALAQLQKLQVTALEEVDRKVGILLSKISHPLLVVIAGDHGECFGEDGMWGHGYPHEKVTEVPLLIATVN
;
A
#
# COMPACT_ATOMS: atom_id res chain seq x y z
N MET A 1 -29.76 8.58 19.29
CA MET A 1 -28.36 8.46 19.72
C MET A 1 -27.71 7.48 18.76
N SER A 2 -26.77 7.89 17.90
CA SER A 2 -26.07 6.91 17.07
C SER A 2 -25.17 6.08 18.00
N VAL A 3 -25.34 4.77 17.98
CA VAL A 3 -24.43 3.86 18.68
C VAL A 3 -23.09 3.96 17.94
N SER A 4 -22.04 4.41 18.63
CA SER A 4 -20.69 4.43 18.07
C SER A 4 -20.22 2.99 17.88
N LEU A 5 -20.09 2.54 16.63
CA LEU A 5 -19.59 1.21 16.28
C LEU A 5 -18.12 1.05 16.71
N ALA A 6 -17.81 -0.07 17.36
CA ALA A 6 -16.45 -0.41 17.73
C ALA A 6 -15.60 -0.68 16.47
N MET A 7 -14.28 -0.47 16.55
CA MET A 7 -13.39 -0.69 15.41
C MET A 7 -13.44 -2.13 14.86
N SER A 8 -13.67 -3.11 15.75
CA SER A 8 -13.78 -4.52 15.39
C SER A 8 -15.07 -4.88 14.65
N GLU A 9 -16.08 -4.00 14.65
CA GLU A 9 -17.39 -4.21 14.04
C GLU A 9 -17.52 -3.51 12.68
N ARG A 10 -16.58 -2.62 12.35
CA ARG A 10 -16.54 -1.90 11.07
C ARG A 10 -15.98 -2.79 9.97
N SER A 11 -16.57 -2.67 8.76
CA SER A 11 -15.93 -3.22 7.56
C SER A 11 -14.57 -2.55 7.36
N VAL A 12 -13.60 -3.28 6.81
CA VAL A 12 -12.24 -2.78 6.61
C VAL A 12 -12.00 -2.53 5.13
N LEU A 13 -11.53 -1.33 4.81
CA LEU A 13 -10.90 -1.02 3.54
C LEU A 13 -9.41 -0.77 3.79
N PHE A 14 -8.56 -1.71 3.39
CA PHE A 14 -7.12 -1.61 3.55
C PHE A 14 -6.43 -1.50 2.19
N ILE A 15 -5.90 -0.32 1.89
CA ILE A 15 -5.24 -0.01 0.62
C ILE A 15 -3.75 0.17 0.85
N THR A 16 -2.94 -0.43 -0.01
CA THR A 16 -1.51 -0.16 -0.06
C THR A 16 -1.13 0.53 -1.37
N VAL A 17 -0.42 1.65 -1.28
CA VAL A 17 0.17 2.35 -2.43
C VAL A 17 1.60 1.85 -2.62
N ASP A 18 1.79 0.92 -3.55
CA ASP A 18 3.00 0.12 -3.69
C ASP A 18 4.21 1.00 -4.01
N SER A 19 5.28 0.88 -3.23
CA SER A 19 6.52 1.64 -3.42
C SER A 19 6.39 3.18 -3.24
N CYS A 20 5.26 3.65 -2.71
CA CYS A 20 5.00 5.08 -2.56
C CYS A 20 5.76 5.69 -1.38
N ARG A 21 6.61 6.68 -1.66
CA ARG A 21 7.30 7.47 -0.62
C ARG A 21 6.35 8.45 0.07
N TYR A 22 6.64 8.76 1.33
CA TYR A 22 5.87 9.79 2.06
C TYR A 22 5.98 11.19 1.42
N ASP A 23 7.15 11.57 0.91
CA ASP A 23 7.36 12.88 0.29
C ASP A 23 6.71 12.98 -1.10
N SER A 24 6.59 11.89 -1.86
CA SER A 24 5.73 11.84 -3.05
C SER A 24 4.26 12.00 -2.66
N PHE A 25 3.81 11.32 -1.60
CA PHE A 25 2.45 11.47 -1.09
C PHE A 25 2.13 12.91 -0.69
N SER A 26 3.03 13.55 0.04
CA SER A 26 2.86 14.94 0.51
C SER A 26 2.83 15.98 -0.62
N GLN A 27 3.33 15.64 -1.81
CA GLN A 27 3.30 16.52 -3.00
C GLN A 27 2.05 16.31 -3.86
N ALA A 28 1.42 15.14 -3.77
CA ALA A 28 0.25 14.78 -4.57
C ALA A 28 -0.99 15.55 -4.11
N ARG A 29 -1.89 15.85 -5.05
CA ARG A 29 -3.23 16.35 -4.73
C ARG A 29 -4.15 15.17 -4.45
N THR A 30 -4.43 14.91 -3.17
CA THR A 30 -5.20 13.75 -2.72
C THR A 30 -6.46 14.14 -1.95
N PRO A 31 -7.44 14.81 -2.59
CA PRO A 31 -8.63 15.31 -1.89
C PRO A 31 -9.46 14.21 -1.21
N THR A 32 -9.45 12.98 -1.73
CA THR A 32 -10.13 11.86 -1.09
C THR A 32 -9.44 11.49 0.20
N PHE A 33 -8.12 11.26 0.18
CA PHE A 33 -7.34 10.93 1.37
C PHE A 33 -7.37 12.06 2.40
N ASP A 34 -7.25 13.32 1.95
CA ASP A 34 -7.32 14.51 2.81
C ASP A 34 -8.67 14.60 3.54
N SER A 35 -9.77 14.19 2.89
CA SER A 35 -11.09 14.17 3.51
C SER A 35 -11.25 13.10 4.59
N LEU A 36 -10.43 12.03 4.55
CA LEU A 36 -10.44 10.95 5.54
C LEU A 36 -9.63 11.31 6.78
N GLY A 37 -8.58 12.12 6.64
CA GLY A 37 -7.74 12.57 7.73
C GLY A 37 -6.33 12.99 7.30
N HIS A 38 -5.44 13.14 8.27
CA HIS A 38 -4.06 13.55 8.02
C HIS A 38 -3.14 12.34 7.85
N THR A 39 -2.55 12.20 6.67
CA THR A 39 -1.47 11.23 6.40
C THR A 39 -0.20 11.60 7.17
N ARG A 40 0.51 10.58 7.67
CA ARG A 40 1.73 10.72 8.46
C ARG A 40 2.91 9.99 7.86
N ALA A 41 4.11 10.52 8.08
CA ALA A 41 5.36 9.82 7.84
C ALA A 41 5.49 8.65 8.84
N ALA A 42 5.68 7.44 8.33
CA ALA A 42 5.82 6.24 9.12
C ALA A 42 6.95 5.35 8.60
N GLY A 43 7.61 4.62 9.48
CA GLY A 43 8.62 3.63 9.13
C GLY A 43 7.99 2.27 8.82
N THR A 44 8.20 1.73 7.62
CA THR A 44 7.81 0.36 7.28
C THR A 44 8.76 -0.69 7.88
N HIS A 45 8.26 -1.92 8.04
CA HIS A 45 9.00 -3.07 8.57
C HIS A 45 9.66 -3.93 7.47
N GLY A 46 9.43 -3.62 6.19
CA GLY A 46 10.00 -4.35 5.06
C GLY A 46 10.41 -3.40 3.94
N THR A 47 11.52 -3.69 3.26
CA THR A 47 12.10 -2.83 2.21
C THR A 47 11.65 -3.20 0.79
N TYR A 48 10.76 -4.18 0.65
CA TYR A 48 10.11 -4.60 -0.59
C TYR A 48 8.76 -5.25 -0.27
N THR A 49 7.91 -5.46 -1.28
CA THR A 49 6.50 -5.86 -1.12
C THR A 49 6.27 -7.04 -0.18
N LEU A 50 6.98 -8.17 -0.37
CA LEU A 50 6.71 -9.40 0.38
C LEU A 50 6.87 -9.24 1.91
N PRO A 51 8.03 -8.83 2.45
CA PRO A 51 8.20 -8.68 3.90
C PRO A 51 7.30 -7.58 4.49
N ALA A 52 7.06 -6.48 3.76
CA ALA A 52 6.16 -5.43 4.23
C ALA A 52 4.73 -5.94 4.43
N HIS A 53 4.17 -6.63 3.43
CA HIS A 53 2.81 -7.16 3.53
C HIS A 53 2.68 -8.33 4.51
N MET A 54 3.71 -9.18 4.63
CA MET A 54 3.74 -10.19 5.72
C MET A 54 3.67 -9.52 7.09
N SER A 55 4.36 -8.40 7.30
CA SER A 55 4.25 -7.60 8.53
C SER A 55 2.83 -7.07 8.74
N PHE A 56 2.22 -6.49 7.70
CA PHE A 56 0.89 -5.90 7.78
C PHE A 56 -0.18 -6.94 8.13
N PHE A 57 -0.13 -8.11 7.49
CA PHE A 57 -1.07 -9.20 7.76
C PHE A 57 -0.88 -9.82 9.14
N MET A 58 0.21 -9.53 9.83
CA MET A 58 0.45 -9.88 11.24
C MET A 58 0.13 -8.73 12.21
N GLY A 59 -0.47 -7.63 11.72
CA GLY A 59 -0.89 -6.49 12.53
C GLY A 59 0.18 -5.40 12.74
N TYR A 60 1.33 -5.52 12.08
CA TYR A 60 2.42 -4.57 12.21
C TYR A 60 2.47 -3.65 10.98
N LEU A 61 1.57 -2.67 10.97
CA LEU A 61 1.55 -1.55 10.01
C LEU A 61 2.81 -0.68 10.14
N PRO A 62 3.10 0.21 9.17
CA PRO A 62 4.14 1.22 9.35
C PRO A 62 3.92 1.98 10.66
N SER A 63 5.00 2.42 11.30
CA SER A 63 4.93 3.07 12.62
C SER A 63 5.43 4.50 12.55
N VAL A 64 4.65 5.44 13.07
CA VAL A 64 5.08 6.83 13.26
C VAL A 64 6.12 6.85 14.39
N ILE A 65 7.36 7.20 14.04
CA ILE A 65 8.53 7.19 14.94
C ILE A 65 8.87 8.59 15.48
N THR A 66 8.19 9.63 15.01
CA THR A 66 8.35 11.01 15.47
C THR A 66 7.06 11.55 16.09
N PRO A 67 7.11 12.33 17.19
CA PRO A 67 5.92 12.97 17.77
C PRO A 67 5.16 13.88 16.79
N PRO A 68 3.84 14.07 16.96
CA PRO A 68 3.01 13.53 18.03
C PRO A 68 2.60 12.08 17.78
N PHE A 69 2.69 11.26 18.83
CA PHE A 69 2.23 9.87 18.79
C PHE A 69 0.72 9.82 19.03
N ASN A 70 -0.03 9.30 18.07
CA ASN A 70 -1.48 9.16 18.13
C ASN A 70 -1.88 7.69 18.13
N ASP A 71 -3.07 7.40 18.68
CA ASP A 71 -3.69 6.07 18.60
C ASP A 71 -3.59 5.51 17.18
N PHE A 72 -3.27 4.23 17.07
CA PHE A 72 -3.19 3.43 15.84
C PHE A 72 -1.98 3.71 14.93
N TYR A 73 -1.34 4.87 15.04
CA TYR A 73 -0.15 5.23 14.27
C TYR A 73 1.16 4.75 14.90
N SER A 74 1.16 4.45 16.20
CA SER A 74 2.31 3.89 16.89
C SER A 74 1.88 2.74 17.81
N PRO A 75 2.53 1.57 17.72
CA PRO A 75 2.20 0.41 18.55
C PRO A 75 2.51 0.62 20.05
N GLU A 76 3.25 1.68 20.40
CA GLU A 76 3.56 2.03 21.79
C GLU A 76 2.43 2.81 22.48
N VAL A 77 1.59 3.49 21.70
CA VAL A 77 0.42 4.22 22.22
C VAL A 77 -0.80 3.31 22.22
N ARG A 78 -1.25 2.92 21.02
CA ARG A 78 -2.37 2.01 20.85
C ARG A 78 -2.27 1.33 19.48
N GLN A 79 -1.93 0.05 19.44
CA GLN A 79 -1.75 -0.68 18.18
C GLN A 79 -3.11 -1.00 17.56
N LEU A 80 -3.31 -0.69 16.27
CA LEU A 80 -4.57 -0.95 15.56
C LEU A 80 -4.97 -2.43 15.62
N TRP A 81 -4.13 -3.30 15.09
CA TRP A 81 -4.33 -4.74 15.13
C TRP A 81 -3.21 -5.40 15.93
N ARG A 82 -3.56 -6.21 16.94
CA ARG A 82 -2.59 -6.84 17.83
C ARG A 82 -2.76 -8.35 17.87
N LEU A 83 -1.71 -9.10 17.54
CA LEU A 83 -1.67 -10.56 17.71
C LEU A 83 -1.86 -10.94 19.18
N ALA A 84 -2.93 -11.69 19.47
CA ALA A 84 -3.24 -12.18 20.80
C ALA A 84 -2.21 -13.19 21.33
N SER A 85 -1.51 -13.89 20.43
CA SER A 85 -0.42 -14.82 20.75
C SER A 85 0.90 -14.12 21.14
N GLY A 86 1.01 -12.81 20.93
CA GLY A 86 2.19 -12.04 21.29
C GLY A 86 2.34 -11.82 22.80
N ARG A 87 3.38 -11.08 23.19
CA ARG A 87 3.52 -10.62 24.59
C ARG A 87 2.26 -9.88 25.03
N ARG A 88 1.76 -10.21 26.23
CA ARG A 88 0.62 -9.55 26.86
C ARG A 88 0.86 -8.05 26.90
N ARG A 89 -0.13 -7.28 26.44
CA ARG A 89 -0.17 -5.81 26.48
C ARG A 89 -1.36 -5.38 27.33
N ASP A 90 -1.34 -4.13 27.77
CA ASP A 90 -2.50 -3.51 28.39
C ASP A 90 -3.65 -3.45 27.36
N PRO A 91 -4.86 -3.96 27.65
CA PRO A 91 -6.00 -3.90 26.73
C PRO A 91 -6.30 -2.49 26.21
N MET A 92 -6.02 -1.44 26.99
CA MET A 92 -6.20 -0.04 26.57
C MET A 92 -5.28 0.36 25.41
N THR A 93 -4.18 -0.37 25.21
CA THR A 93 -3.20 -0.16 24.13
C THR A 93 -3.51 -0.98 22.87
N ILE A 94 -4.71 -1.59 22.80
CA ILE A 94 -5.14 -2.43 21.68
C ILE A 94 -6.39 -1.83 21.04
N GLY A 95 -6.39 -1.67 19.72
CA GLY A 95 -7.59 -1.35 18.93
C GLY A 95 -8.44 -2.59 18.73
N VAL A 96 -7.87 -3.59 18.05
CA VAL A 96 -8.54 -4.84 17.66
C VAL A 96 -7.58 -6.01 17.87
N SER A 97 -8.00 -7.00 18.65
CA SER A 97 -7.23 -8.25 18.82
C SER A 97 -7.25 -9.09 17.53
N ILE A 98 -6.16 -9.78 17.24
CA ILE A 98 -6.04 -10.75 16.15
C ILE A 98 -5.93 -12.14 16.79
N ASP A 99 -6.99 -12.93 16.64
CA ASP A 99 -7.11 -14.30 17.20
C ASP A 99 -7.04 -15.38 16.10
N GLY A 100 -6.86 -14.94 14.85
CA GLY A 100 -6.57 -15.78 13.68
C GLY A 100 -5.07 -15.94 13.41
N GLU A 101 -4.73 -16.71 12.37
CA GLU A 101 -3.34 -16.80 11.84
C GLU A 101 -2.82 -15.44 11.34
N SER A 102 -3.73 -14.54 10.94
CA SER A 102 -3.44 -13.23 10.35
C SER A 102 -4.61 -12.28 10.58
N VAL A 103 -4.42 -10.99 10.33
CA VAL A 103 -5.49 -9.97 10.36
C VAL A 103 -6.68 -10.42 9.49
N PRO A 104 -6.52 -10.74 8.19
CA PRO A 104 -7.67 -11.11 7.36
C PRO A 104 -8.38 -12.36 7.89
N LYS A 105 -7.64 -13.42 8.26
CA LYS A 105 -8.25 -14.63 8.84
C LYS A 105 -8.90 -14.42 10.21
N SER A 106 -8.50 -13.40 10.97
CA SER A 106 -9.19 -13.01 12.20
C SER A 106 -10.54 -12.35 11.92
N TYR A 107 -10.68 -11.60 10.83
CA TYR A 107 -11.96 -11.06 10.38
C TYR A 107 -12.86 -12.15 9.78
N ALA A 108 -12.31 -13.10 9.02
CA ALA A 108 -13.06 -14.26 8.54
C ALA A 108 -13.71 -15.06 9.70
N LYS A 109 -12.96 -15.30 10.78
CA LYS A 109 -13.49 -15.94 12.00
C LYS A 109 -14.63 -15.16 12.67
N ARG A 110 -14.73 -13.85 12.42
CA ARG A 110 -15.81 -12.98 12.91
C ARG A 110 -16.99 -12.89 11.94
N GLY A 111 -16.98 -13.66 10.85
CA GLY A 111 -18.05 -13.70 9.86
C GLY A 111 -17.96 -12.63 8.78
N PHE A 112 -16.81 -11.93 8.66
CA PHE A 112 -16.61 -10.97 7.58
C PHE A 112 -16.28 -11.71 6.27
N ARG A 113 -16.73 -11.19 5.14
CA ARG A 113 -16.21 -11.59 3.82
C ARG A 113 -14.79 -11.05 3.67
N VAL A 114 -13.82 -11.90 3.31
CA VAL A 114 -12.40 -11.49 3.26
C VAL A 114 -11.86 -11.59 1.84
N ILE A 115 -11.71 -10.44 1.19
CA ILE A 115 -11.36 -10.31 -0.22
C ILE A 115 -10.04 -9.54 -0.35
N GLY A 116 -9.15 -10.04 -1.21
CA GLY A 116 -7.93 -9.35 -1.57
C GLY A 116 -7.86 -9.09 -3.07
N ALA A 117 -7.25 -7.97 -3.46
CA ALA A 117 -6.94 -7.64 -4.84
C ALA A 117 -5.52 -7.11 -4.94
N GLY A 118 -4.73 -7.57 -5.93
CA GLY A 118 -3.33 -7.16 -6.06
C GLY A 118 -2.86 -7.05 -7.50
N GLY A 119 -2.13 -5.97 -7.79
CA GLY A 119 -1.56 -5.71 -9.11
C GLY A 119 -0.09 -6.10 -9.26
N VAL A 120 0.67 -6.21 -8.15
CA VAL A 120 2.09 -6.61 -8.23
C VAL A 120 2.33 -8.10 -8.03
N ARG A 121 3.35 -8.63 -8.70
CA ARG A 121 3.63 -10.07 -8.82
C ARG A 121 3.77 -10.82 -7.51
N TRP A 122 4.20 -10.19 -6.42
CA TRP A 122 4.35 -10.85 -5.13
C TRP A 122 3.03 -11.44 -4.60
N PHE A 123 1.89 -10.90 -5.02
CA PHE A 123 0.57 -11.42 -4.66
C PHE A 123 0.18 -12.73 -5.34
N ARG A 124 1.00 -13.25 -6.26
CA ARG A 124 0.89 -14.64 -6.74
C ARG A 124 1.36 -15.64 -5.68
N HIS A 125 2.22 -15.19 -4.77
CA HIS A 125 2.85 -16.06 -3.79
C HIS A 125 1.83 -16.41 -2.68
N PRO A 126 1.68 -17.70 -2.31
CA PRO A 126 0.75 -18.09 -1.26
C PRO A 126 0.99 -17.41 0.08
N ALA A 127 2.22 -16.97 0.38
CA ALA A 127 2.52 -16.21 1.60
C ALA A 127 1.74 -14.88 1.72
N LEU A 128 1.22 -14.33 0.62
CA LEU A 128 0.35 -13.15 0.66
C LEU A 128 -1.11 -13.54 0.37
N ALA A 129 -1.37 -14.27 -0.71
CA ALA A 129 -2.74 -14.52 -1.16
C ALA A 129 -3.55 -15.48 -0.26
N LYS A 130 -2.91 -16.43 0.45
CA LYS A 130 -3.63 -17.45 1.24
C LYS A 130 -4.44 -16.88 2.42
N HIS A 131 -4.17 -15.64 2.80
CA HIS A 131 -4.82 -14.98 3.92
C HIS A 131 -6.26 -14.58 3.62
N PHE A 132 -6.64 -14.52 2.34
CA PHE A 132 -7.97 -14.14 1.88
C PHE A 132 -8.82 -15.36 1.55
N ASP A 133 -10.13 -15.21 1.52
CA ASP A 133 -11.04 -16.27 1.09
C ASP A 133 -11.13 -16.28 -0.44
N THR A 134 -11.17 -15.09 -1.04
CA THR A 134 -10.98 -14.85 -2.47
C THR A 134 -9.84 -13.85 -2.67
N PHE A 135 -8.95 -14.14 -3.63
CA PHE A 135 -7.89 -13.21 -4.02
C PHE A 135 -7.89 -12.99 -5.54
N HIS A 136 -8.15 -11.76 -5.96
CA HIS A 136 -8.11 -11.33 -7.36
C HIS A 136 -6.71 -10.82 -7.71
N PHE A 137 -5.99 -11.58 -8.54
CA PHE A 137 -4.69 -11.16 -9.05
C PHE A 137 -4.85 -10.57 -10.46
N TYR A 138 -4.52 -9.29 -10.62
CA TYR A 138 -4.75 -8.55 -11.86
C TYR A 138 -3.51 -8.42 -12.76
N GLY A 139 -2.30 -8.67 -12.25
CA GLY A 139 -1.07 -8.55 -13.06
C GLY A 139 -0.92 -9.63 -14.15
N LYS A 140 0.01 -9.42 -15.08
CA LYS A 140 0.36 -10.44 -16.10
C LYS A 140 0.96 -11.72 -15.51
N ASN A 141 0.61 -12.86 -16.12
CA ASN A 141 1.21 -14.17 -15.83
C ASN A 141 2.51 -14.45 -16.53
N ASP A 142 3.47 -13.54 -16.35
CA ASP A 142 4.79 -13.66 -16.92
C ASP A 142 5.89 -13.23 -15.94
N PHE A 143 7.13 -13.59 -16.30
CA PHE A 143 8.35 -13.12 -15.64
C PHE A 143 9.03 -12.01 -16.46
N VAL A 144 8.25 -11.21 -17.22
CA VAL A 144 8.78 -10.11 -18.06
C VAL A 144 9.38 -9.01 -17.16
N SER A 145 9.93 -7.96 -17.75
CA SER A 145 10.43 -6.78 -17.04
C SER A 145 9.36 -6.09 -16.17
N VAL A 146 9.72 -5.63 -14.96
CA VAL A 146 8.90 -4.71 -14.13
C VAL A 146 8.84 -3.29 -14.71
N PHE A 147 9.61 -3.03 -15.77
CA PHE A 147 9.72 -1.72 -16.43
C PHE A 147 8.78 -1.57 -17.63
N THR A 148 8.00 -2.60 -17.95
CA THR A 148 7.04 -2.56 -19.07
C THR A 148 5.75 -1.90 -18.59
N GLU A 149 5.20 -1.01 -19.43
CA GLU A 149 3.89 -0.40 -19.21
C GLU A 149 2.82 -1.48 -18.99
N ARG A 150 1.95 -1.21 -18.03
CA ARG A 150 0.86 -2.08 -17.63
C ARG A 150 -0.36 -1.81 -18.48
N GLU A 151 -1.11 -2.87 -18.74
CA GLU A 151 -2.42 -2.76 -19.37
C GLU A 151 -3.46 -2.29 -18.35
N ALA A 152 -4.54 -1.67 -18.83
CA ALA A 152 -5.60 -1.16 -17.95
C ALA A 152 -6.19 -2.23 -17.01
N TYR A 153 -6.26 -3.50 -17.41
CA TYR A 153 -6.79 -4.56 -16.56
C TYR A 153 -5.85 -4.94 -15.41
N GLU A 154 -4.59 -4.51 -15.42
CA GLU A 154 -3.60 -4.87 -14.39
C GLU A 154 -3.72 -4.06 -13.10
N PHE A 155 -4.55 -3.01 -13.12
CA PHE A 155 -4.80 -2.13 -11.98
C PHE A 155 -6.07 -2.56 -11.24
N PRO A 156 -5.98 -3.03 -9.98
CA PRO A 156 -7.16 -3.46 -9.22
C PRO A 156 -8.26 -2.40 -9.13
N LEU A 157 -7.90 -1.12 -9.04
CA LEU A 157 -8.85 -0.01 -8.99
C LEU A 157 -9.55 0.29 -10.31
N ASN A 158 -9.21 -0.40 -11.41
CA ASN A 158 -10.02 -0.37 -12.64
C ASN A 158 -11.18 -1.38 -12.60
N HIS A 159 -11.25 -2.22 -11.57
CA HIS A 159 -12.28 -3.26 -11.38
C HIS A 159 -13.16 -2.98 -10.17
N ILE A 160 -13.41 -1.69 -9.87
CA ILE A 160 -14.17 -1.25 -8.69
C ILE A 160 -15.55 -1.90 -8.63
N ASP A 161 -16.26 -1.98 -9.75
CA ASP A 161 -17.61 -2.57 -9.76
C ASP A 161 -17.59 -4.06 -9.41
N GLU A 162 -16.62 -4.82 -9.94
CA GLU A 162 -16.43 -6.24 -9.59
C GLU A 162 -16.11 -6.41 -8.10
N LEU A 163 -15.22 -5.57 -7.56
CA LEU A 163 -14.86 -5.62 -6.14
C LEU A 163 -16.04 -5.24 -5.22
N VAL A 164 -16.87 -4.28 -5.63
CA VAL A 164 -18.09 -3.88 -4.91
C VAL A 164 -19.14 -5.00 -4.94
N ASP A 165 -19.31 -5.67 -6.08
CA ASP A 165 -20.21 -6.82 -6.18
C ASP A 165 -19.72 -8.00 -5.30
N GLU A 166 -18.41 -8.23 -5.25
CA GLU A 166 -17.81 -9.28 -4.42
C GLU A 166 -17.94 -9.02 -2.92
N ILE A 167 -17.82 -7.77 -2.43
CA ILE A 167 -18.07 -7.48 -1.00
C ILE A 167 -19.55 -7.66 -0.63
N GLY A 168 -20.47 -7.38 -1.56
CA GLY A 168 -21.91 -7.47 -1.33
C GLY A 168 -22.39 -6.58 -0.18
N SER A 169 -23.39 -7.06 0.57
CA SER A 169 -24.03 -6.33 1.69
C SER A 169 -23.58 -6.78 3.09
N ASP A 170 -22.70 -7.77 3.17
CA ASP A 170 -22.22 -8.31 4.45
C ASP A 170 -21.02 -7.48 4.97
N PRO A 171 -20.72 -7.51 6.28
CA PRO A 171 -19.46 -6.97 6.78
C PRO A 171 -18.27 -7.59 6.06
N PHE A 172 -17.27 -6.78 5.69
CA PHE A 172 -16.17 -7.24 4.84
C PHE A 172 -14.80 -6.73 5.30
N PHE A 173 -13.75 -7.44 4.88
CA PHE A 173 -12.37 -7.00 4.89
C PHE A 173 -11.90 -7.01 3.44
N LEU A 174 -11.75 -5.82 2.85
CA LEU A 174 -11.27 -5.63 1.49
C LEU A 174 -9.86 -5.07 1.52
N PHE A 175 -8.92 -5.85 1.01
CA PHE A 175 -7.54 -5.43 0.79
C PHE A 175 -7.29 -5.13 -0.68
N ILE A 176 -6.65 -4.00 -0.99
CA ILE A 176 -6.28 -3.62 -2.36
C ILE A 176 -4.83 -3.14 -2.38
N ASN A 177 -3.98 -3.83 -3.15
CA ASN A 177 -2.64 -3.35 -3.48
C ASN A 177 -2.66 -2.62 -4.83
N CYS A 178 -2.34 -1.33 -4.79
CA CYS A 178 -2.29 -0.41 -5.93
C CYS A 178 -0.87 -0.37 -6.52
N PRO A 179 -0.63 -0.97 -7.71
CA PRO A 179 0.69 -1.01 -8.33
C PRO A 179 1.11 0.31 -9.01
N GLU A 180 0.20 1.30 -9.12
CA GLU A 180 0.38 2.51 -9.92
C GLU A 180 1.64 3.29 -9.53
N THR A 181 1.93 3.39 -8.23
CA THR A 181 3.08 4.13 -7.69
C THR A 181 4.40 3.35 -7.77
N HIS A 182 4.38 2.09 -8.18
CA HIS A 182 5.57 1.28 -8.43
C HIS A 182 6.02 1.45 -9.88
N VAL A 183 7.34 1.35 -10.12
CA VAL A 183 7.92 1.37 -11.48
C VAL A 183 7.09 0.49 -12.45
N PRO A 184 6.74 0.97 -13.66
CA PRO A 184 7.25 2.18 -14.31
C PRO A 184 6.48 3.48 -14.00
N TYR A 185 5.70 3.53 -12.92
CA TYR A 185 4.96 4.72 -12.45
C TYR A 185 3.81 5.12 -13.40
N ASP A 186 2.96 4.15 -13.72
CA ASP A 186 1.86 4.28 -14.67
C ASP A 186 0.51 3.98 -14.04
N CYS A 187 -0.54 4.62 -14.56
CA CYS A 187 -1.90 4.47 -14.04
C CYS A 187 -2.91 4.00 -15.12
N GLY A 188 -2.41 3.58 -16.28
CA GLY A 188 -3.19 3.04 -17.39
C GLY A 188 -4.04 4.06 -18.16
N VAL A 189 -3.88 5.36 -17.89
CA VAL A 189 -4.65 6.44 -18.52
C VAL A 189 -4.01 6.93 -19.82
N ALA A 190 -2.68 7.00 -19.87
CA ALA A 190 -1.91 7.42 -21.02
C ALA A 190 -0.56 6.70 -21.06
N PRO A 191 0.07 6.58 -22.25
CA PRO A 191 1.43 6.06 -22.34
C PRO A 191 2.42 6.91 -21.54
N LEU A 192 3.45 6.26 -21.02
CA LEU A 192 4.57 6.92 -20.37
C LEU A 192 5.27 7.89 -21.34
N PRO A 193 5.72 9.07 -20.86
CA PRO A 193 6.54 9.96 -21.65
C PRO A 193 7.79 9.24 -22.17
N GLU A 194 8.20 9.52 -23.41
CA GLU A 194 9.41 8.90 -24.01
C GLU A 194 10.67 9.19 -23.16
N SER A 195 10.78 10.39 -22.57
CA SER A 195 11.88 10.72 -21.65
C SER A 195 11.92 9.82 -20.41
N ALA A 196 10.76 9.39 -19.91
CA ALA A 196 10.67 8.47 -18.78
C ALA A 196 11.12 7.06 -19.21
N LYS A 197 10.68 6.59 -20.39
CA LYS A 197 11.11 5.31 -20.96
C LYS A 197 12.62 5.25 -21.18
N GLU A 198 13.20 6.32 -21.72
CA GLU A 198 14.65 6.47 -21.90
C GLU A 198 15.39 6.45 -20.56
N THR A 199 14.89 7.18 -19.56
CA THR A 199 15.45 7.21 -18.21
C THR A 199 15.44 5.83 -17.58
N ILE A 200 14.31 5.13 -17.62
CA ILE A 200 14.16 3.77 -17.11
C ILE A 200 15.12 2.82 -17.84
N LYS A 201 15.19 2.89 -19.17
CA LYS A 201 16.08 2.04 -19.98
C LYS A 201 17.55 2.27 -19.63
N LYS A 202 17.96 3.53 -19.43
CA LYS A 202 19.33 3.91 -19.04
C LYS A 202 19.69 3.35 -17.66
N HIS A 203 18.78 3.45 -16.69
CA HIS A 203 19.09 3.16 -15.28
C HIS A 203 18.63 1.78 -14.78
N LYS A 204 17.93 0.95 -15.58
CA LYS A 204 17.35 -0.34 -15.15
C LYS A 204 18.31 -1.31 -14.47
N ASN A 205 19.61 -1.21 -14.76
CA ASN A 205 20.64 -2.04 -14.16
C ASN A 205 21.05 -1.57 -12.76
N LEU A 206 20.65 -0.38 -12.32
CA LEU A 206 20.82 0.11 -10.94
C LEU A 206 19.68 -0.32 -10.02
N TRP A 207 18.48 -0.51 -10.58
CA TRP A 207 17.27 -0.79 -9.82
C TRP A 207 17.42 -2.02 -8.92
N GLY A 208 17.18 -1.83 -7.62
CA GLY A 208 17.34 -2.86 -6.60
C GLY A 208 18.74 -2.97 -6.01
N LEU A 209 19.50 -1.87 -5.98
CA LEU A 209 20.88 -1.80 -5.46
C LEU A 209 21.80 -2.86 -6.09
N LYS A 210 21.73 -3.03 -7.41
CA LYS A 210 22.62 -3.95 -8.12
C LYS A 210 24.01 -3.34 -8.27
N LYS A 211 24.75 -3.27 -7.16
CA LYS A 211 26.08 -2.62 -7.05
C LYS A 211 27.07 -3.09 -8.11
N ALA A 212 26.96 -4.34 -8.57
CA ALA A 212 27.78 -4.90 -9.64
C ALA A 212 27.79 -4.05 -10.92
N PHE A 213 26.71 -3.31 -11.21
CA PHE A 213 26.58 -2.47 -12.40
C PHE A 213 26.69 -0.97 -12.09
N SER A 214 26.95 -0.59 -10.84
CA SER A 214 26.96 0.83 -10.43
C SER A 214 28.07 1.65 -11.11
N HIS A 215 29.20 1.03 -11.45
CA HIS A 215 30.30 1.69 -12.17
C HIS A 215 30.03 1.85 -13.68
N GLU A 216 29.02 1.15 -14.22
CA GLU A 216 28.70 1.14 -15.65
C GLU A 216 27.61 2.16 -16.01
N VAL A 217 26.96 2.75 -15.02
CA VAL A 217 25.83 3.66 -15.22
C VAL A 217 26.16 5.02 -14.63
N ASP A 218 26.26 6.02 -15.50
CA ASP A 218 26.28 7.43 -15.09
C ASP A 218 24.88 7.83 -14.61
N VAL A 219 24.75 8.04 -13.29
CA VAL A 219 23.47 8.28 -12.62
C VAL A 219 22.98 9.69 -12.91
N ASP A 220 21.92 9.80 -13.69
CA ASP A 220 21.23 11.07 -13.94
C ASP A 220 20.14 11.29 -12.88
N THR A 221 20.53 11.90 -11.77
CA THR A 221 19.64 12.18 -10.64
C THR A 221 18.49 13.12 -11.01
N ALA A 222 18.72 14.06 -11.94
CA ALA A 222 17.68 14.98 -12.40
C ALA A 222 16.60 14.25 -13.22
N ALA A 223 17.00 13.29 -14.06
CA ALA A 223 16.08 12.43 -14.80
C ALA A 223 15.32 11.47 -13.87
N LEU A 224 16.00 10.85 -12.91
CA LEU A 224 15.35 9.98 -11.92
C LEU A 224 14.34 10.74 -11.04
N ALA A 225 14.63 12.00 -10.68
CA ALA A 225 13.68 12.87 -10.00
C ALA A 225 12.44 13.19 -10.86
N GLN A 226 12.51 13.12 -12.20
CA GLN A 226 11.30 13.21 -13.03
C GLN A 226 10.43 11.96 -12.90
N LEU A 227 11.00 10.77 -12.68
CA LEU A 227 10.22 9.56 -12.41
C LEU A 227 9.46 9.68 -11.07
N GLN A 228 10.03 10.35 -10.07
CA GLN A 228 9.30 10.64 -8.83
C GLN A 228 8.04 11.47 -9.10
N LYS A 229 8.09 12.44 -10.03
CA LYS A 229 6.89 13.21 -10.41
C LYS A 229 5.81 12.34 -11.04
N LEU A 230 6.18 11.30 -11.79
CA LEU A 230 5.22 10.32 -12.29
C LEU A 230 4.61 9.50 -11.15
N GLN A 231 5.39 9.14 -10.13
CA GLN A 231 4.86 8.51 -8.92
C GLN A 231 3.83 9.41 -8.21
N VAL A 232 4.06 10.74 -8.16
CA VAL A 232 3.10 11.71 -7.63
C VAL A 232 1.80 11.68 -8.44
N THR A 233 1.86 11.80 -9.76
CA THR A 233 0.65 11.75 -10.62
C THR A 233 -0.07 10.41 -10.55
N ALA A 234 0.66 9.30 -10.44
CA ALA A 234 0.09 7.98 -10.25
C ALA A 234 -0.72 7.89 -8.95
N LEU A 235 -0.22 8.48 -7.86
CA LEU A 235 -0.93 8.55 -6.58
C LEU A 235 -2.20 9.42 -6.66
N GLU A 236 -2.18 10.53 -7.39
CA GLU A 236 -3.38 11.36 -7.61
C GLU A 236 -4.49 10.57 -8.30
N GLU A 237 -4.13 9.69 -9.24
CA GLU A 237 -5.09 8.81 -9.90
C GLU A 237 -5.60 7.69 -8.98
N VAL A 238 -4.74 7.15 -8.10
CA VAL A 238 -5.17 6.23 -7.04
C VAL A 238 -6.19 6.92 -6.11
N ASP A 239 -5.90 8.13 -5.62
CA ASP A 239 -6.82 8.91 -4.79
C ASP A 239 -8.19 9.07 -5.45
N ARG A 240 -8.20 9.50 -6.71
CA ARG A 240 -9.43 9.69 -7.49
C ARG A 240 -10.26 8.40 -7.57
N LYS A 241 -9.61 7.27 -7.87
CA LYS A 241 -10.29 5.96 -7.97
C LYS A 241 -10.76 5.44 -6.60
N VAL A 242 -10.01 5.67 -5.53
CA VAL A 242 -10.45 5.35 -4.17
C VAL A 242 -11.67 6.18 -3.79
N GLY A 243 -11.76 7.45 -4.21
CA GLY A 243 -12.97 8.26 -4.03
C GLY A 243 -14.20 7.64 -4.69
N ILE A 244 -14.05 7.10 -5.90
CA ILE A 244 -15.12 6.36 -6.59
C ILE A 244 -15.51 5.10 -5.82
N LEU A 245 -14.53 4.31 -5.37
CA LEU A 245 -14.80 3.10 -4.58
C LEU A 245 -15.56 3.44 -3.29
N LEU A 246 -15.09 4.43 -2.54
CA LEU A 246 -15.74 4.89 -1.30
C LEU A 246 -17.18 5.35 -1.56
N SER A 247 -17.44 6.05 -2.66
CA SER A 247 -18.80 6.51 -3.02
C SER A 247 -19.81 5.38 -3.27
N LYS A 248 -19.31 4.16 -3.53
CA LYS A 248 -20.12 2.95 -3.78
C LYS A 248 -20.29 2.08 -2.55
N ILE A 249 -19.59 2.37 -1.45
CA ILE A 249 -19.65 1.61 -0.21
C ILE A 249 -20.51 2.35 0.81
N SER A 250 -21.55 1.69 1.31
CA SER A 250 -22.47 2.24 2.33
C SER A 250 -22.18 1.76 3.76
N HIS A 251 -21.20 0.88 3.93
CA HIS A 251 -20.85 0.34 5.25
C HIS A 251 -20.06 1.36 6.08
N PRO A 252 -20.21 1.36 7.42
CA PRO A 252 -19.25 2.01 8.30
C PRO A 252 -17.87 1.36 8.16
N LEU A 253 -16.85 2.17 7.84
CA LEU A 253 -15.51 1.69 7.53
C LEU A 253 -14.49 2.01 8.61
N LEU A 254 -13.54 1.08 8.77
CA LEU A 254 -12.17 1.34 9.17
C LEU A 254 -11.34 1.40 7.88
N VAL A 255 -10.79 2.56 7.56
CA VAL A 255 -9.95 2.79 6.38
C VAL A 255 -8.50 2.84 6.82
N VAL A 256 -7.66 2.06 6.15
CA VAL A 256 -6.20 2.10 6.30
C VAL A 256 -5.58 2.31 4.92
N ILE A 257 -4.81 3.38 4.76
CA ILE A 257 -3.97 3.64 3.58
C ILE A 257 -2.52 3.59 4.03
N ALA A 258 -1.69 2.74 3.42
CA ALA A 258 -0.29 2.63 3.79
C ALA A 258 0.61 2.50 2.56
N GLY A 259 1.80 3.12 2.58
CA GLY A 259 2.88 2.65 1.72
C GLY A 259 3.46 1.37 2.30
N ASP A 260 3.73 0.38 1.45
CA ASP A 260 4.37 -0.86 1.87
C ASP A 260 5.88 -0.67 2.04
N HIS A 261 6.51 0.03 1.10
CA HIS A 261 7.85 0.60 1.16
C HIS A 261 7.90 1.83 0.24
N GLY A 262 9.02 2.55 0.26
CA GLY A 262 9.33 3.62 -0.70
C GLY A 262 10.37 3.18 -1.73
N GLU A 263 10.96 4.16 -2.43
CA GLU A 263 11.98 3.97 -3.45
C GLU A 263 12.99 5.12 -3.45
N CYS A 264 14.26 4.85 -3.74
CA CYS A 264 15.18 5.91 -4.12
C CYS A 264 14.94 6.32 -5.57
N PHE A 265 15.09 7.60 -5.88
CA PHE A 265 15.02 8.25 -7.20
C PHE A 265 16.32 9.01 -7.51
N GLY A 266 17.47 8.40 -7.21
CA GLY A 266 18.80 8.94 -7.45
C GLY A 266 19.55 9.36 -6.19
N GLU A 267 18.89 9.38 -5.02
CA GLU A 267 19.57 9.61 -3.74
C GLU A 267 20.72 8.62 -3.55
N ASP A 268 21.89 9.13 -3.14
CA ASP A 268 23.13 8.36 -2.99
C ASP A 268 23.55 7.55 -4.23
N GLY A 269 23.13 7.98 -5.42
CA GLY A 269 23.35 7.25 -6.66
C GLY A 269 22.51 5.98 -6.80
N MET A 270 21.45 5.84 -5.99
CA MET A 270 20.59 4.66 -5.93
C MET A 270 19.24 4.89 -6.61
N TRP A 271 18.70 3.85 -7.23
CA TRP A 271 17.33 3.82 -7.74
C TRP A 271 16.68 2.49 -7.34
N GLY A 272 15.39 2.52 -7.03
CA GLY A 272 14.65 1.32 -6.62
C GLY A 272 14.65 1.09 -5.11
N HIS A 273 14.34 -0.14 -4.71
CA HIS A 273 14.13 -0.53 -3.30
C HIS A 273 14.75 -1.92 -3.00
N GLY A 274 14.46 -2.50 -1.84
CA GLY A 274 15.02 -3.80 -1.40
C GLY A 274 16.27 -3.67 -0.52
N TYR A 275 16.50 -2.49 0.04
CA TYR A 275 17.66 -2.17 0.88
C TYR A 275 17.30 -1.12 1.95
N PRO A 276 18.05 -1.05 3.07
CA PRO A 276 17.70 -0.21 4.21
C PRO A 276 18.13 1.25 4.00
N HIS A 277 17.38 1.98 3.17
CA HIS A 277 17.57 3.41 2.93
C HIS A 277 16.36 4.19 3.44
N GLU A 278 16.55 5.41 3.95
CA GLU A 278 15.50 6.25 4.54
C GLU A 278 14.31 6.42 3.57
N LYS A 279 14.58 6.76 2.30
CA LYS A 279 13.57 6.88 1.24
C LYS A 279 12.84 5.58 0.87
N VAL A 280 13.38 4.43 1.27
CA VAL A 280 12.71 3.11 1.13
C VAL A 280 11.91 2.78 2.37
N THR A 281 12.31 3.25 3.56
CA THR A 281 11.65 2.92 4.82
C THR A 281 10.59 3.93 5.25
N GLU A 282 10.68 5.20 4.82
CA GLU A 282 9.72 6.25 5.14
C GLU A 282 8.55 6.26 4.14
N VAL A 283 7.36 5.92 4.63
CA VAL A 283 6.14 5.68 3.85
C VAL A 283 4.95 6.45 4.43
N PRO A 284 3.90 6.72 3.63
CA PRO A 284 2.66 7.28 4.14
C PRO A 284 1.88 6.26 4.97
N LEU A 285 1.24 6.74 6.03
CA LEU A 285 0.21 6.02 6.76
C LEU A 285 -0.97 6.94 7.05
N LEU A 286 -2.18 6.48 6.77
CA LEU A 286 -3.45 7.10 7.15
C LEU A 286 -4.38 6.02 7.70
N ILE A 287 -4.98 6.30 8.85
CA ILE A 287 -5.97 5.45 9.51
C ILE A 287 -7.15 6.35 9.88
N ALA A 288 -8.35 5.95 9.43
CA ALA A 288 -9.58 6.72 9.63
C ALA A 288 -10.79 5.80 9.85
N THR A 289 -11.87 6.37 10.37
CA THR A 289 -13.18 5.72 10.41
C THR A 289 -14.21 6.54 9.65
N VAL A 290 -14.99 5.91 8.78
CA VAL A 290 -16.09 6.53 8.02
C VAL A 290 -17.41 5.92 8.49
N ASN A 291 -18.48 6.71 8.58
CA ASN A 291 -19.80 6.25 8.99
C ASN A 291 -20.82 6.41 7.87
#